data_AF-A0A849WL52-F1
#
_entry.id   AF-A0A849WL52-F1
#
_cell.length_a   1.000
_cell.length_b   1.000
_cell.length_c   1.000
_cell.angle_alpha   90.00
_cell.angle_beta   90.00
_cell.angle_gamma   90.00
#
_symmetry.space_group_name_H-M   'P 1'
#
loop_
_entity.id
_entity.type
_entity.pdbx_description
1 polymer ?
#
loop_
_entity_poly.entity_id
_entity_poly.type
_entity_poly.pdbx_seq_one_letter_code
_entity_poly.pdbx_strand_id
1 'polypeptide(L)'
;MITPQKGSKKKITVEPEEITEGRDLNYLIRPLTLFFFLALMNEEKAISETTILMERLRRSDVKENFVPYLISRASEVVYQTENLKTYITKNINEKWILPNGLDIGPWKEFHKKVSKEEMISLLWSHVIKFTEQDVLRGLMINKGTHHYRISNALKKLGDITFSINN
;
A
#
# COMPACT_ATOMS: atom_id res chain seq x y z
N MET A 1 27.06 32.96 64.88
CA MET A 1 25.86 32.17 64.55
C MET A 1 25.58 32.38 63.06
N ILE A 2 25.83 31.37 62.23
CA ILE A 2 25.62 31.41 60.79
C ILE A 2 24.64 30.28 60.48
N THR A 3 23.47 30.64 59.95
CA THR A 3 22.42 29.72 59.50
C THR A 3 22.82 29.06 58.18
N PRO A 4 22.65 27.73 58.00
CA PRO A 4 22.88 27.09 56.71
C PRO A 4 21.63 27.20 55.83
N GLN A 5 21.83 27.65 54.58
CA GLN A 5 20.82 27.65 53.53
C GLN A 5 20.44 26.21 53.14
N LYS A 6 19.15 25.92 53.10
CA LYS A 6 18.57 24.67 52.56
C LYS A 6 18.83 24.60 51.05
N GLY A 7 19.69 23.68 50.63
CA GLY A 7 19.80 23.26 49.24
C GLY A 7 18.52 22.57 48.78
N SER A 8 17.83 23.18 47.81
CA SER A 8 16.66 22.60 47.16
C SER A 8 17.11 21.47 46.23
N LYS A 9 16.88 20.21 46.63
CA LYS A 9 17.01 19.06 45.72
C LYS A 9 15.88 19.15 44.70
N LYS A 10 16.14 19.75 43.54
CA LYS A 10 15.28 19.53 42.36
C LYS A 10 15.29 18.04 42.06
N LYS A 11 14.16 17.36 42.36
CA LYS A 11 13.84 16.07 41.76
C LYS A 11 13.85 16.29 40.25
N ILE A 12 14.89 15.81 39.58
CA ILE A 12 14.83 15.56 38.15
C ILE A 12 13.88 14.38 38.03
N THR A 13 12.60 14.67 37.81
CA THR A 13 11.67 13.68 37.29
C THR A 13 12.16 13.41 35.88
N VAL A 14 12.96 12.37 35.72
CA VAL A 14 13.19 11.77 34.41
C VAL A 14 11.81 11.23 34.04
N GLU A 15 11.09 11.97 33.20
CA GLU A 15 9.95 11.38 32.51
C GLU A 15 10.47 10.12 31.83
N PRO A 16 9.80 8.97 32.01
CA PRO A 16 10.21 7.79 31.27
C PRO A 16 10.06 8.14 29.80
N GLU A 17 11.19 8.23 29.09
CA GLU A 17 11.17 8.08 27.64
C GLU A 17 10.41 6.78 27.40
N GLU A 18 9.17 6.90 26.88
CA GLU A 18 8.47 5.78 26.31
C GLU A 18 9.33 5.31 25.15
N ILE A 19 10.24 4.37 25.45
CA ILE A 19 10.86 3.50 24.48
C ILE A 19 9.72 2.62 23.98
N THR A 20 8.90 3.18 23.11
CA THR A 20 8.16 2.38 22.15
C THR A 20 9.25 1.77 21.28
N GLU A 21 9.65 0.53 21.58
CA GLU A 21 10.24 -0.38 20.60
C GLU A 21 9.20 -0.57 19.50
N GLY A 22 9.05 0.47 18.68
CA GLY A 22 8.14 0.52 17.57
C GLY A 22 8.65 -0.48 16.56
N ARG A 23 7.80 -1.44 16.19
CA ARG A 23 8.00 -2.26 15.01
C ARG A 23 8.44 -1.32 13.87
N ASP A 24 9.67 -1.47 13.37
CA ASP A 24 10.11 -0.67 12.22
C ASP A 24 9.29 -1.10 11.01
N LEU A 25 8.34 -0.25 10.62
CA LEU A 25 7.45 -0.49 9.50
C LEU A 25 7.95 0.17 8.21
N ASN A 26 9.07 0.90 8.24
CA ASN A 26 9.49 1.73 7.12
C ASN A 26 9.76 0.92 5.84
N TYR A 27 10.10 -0.37 5.99
CA TYR A 27 10.25 -1.32 4.88
C TYR A 27 8.95 -1.49 4.05
N LEU A 28 7.78 -1.15 4.60
CA LEU A 28 6.48 -1.23 3.92
C LEU A 28 6.13 -0.01 3.10
N ILE A 29 6.81 1.13 3.29
CA ILE A 29 6.48 2.38 2.62
C ILE A 29 6.53 2.17 1.09
N ARG A 30 7.64 1.67 0.57
CA ARG A 30 7.80 1.45 -0.88
C ARG A 30 6.79 0.42 -1.44
N PRO A 31 6.61 -0.77 -0.85
CA PRO A 31 5.57 -1.71 -1.27
C PRO A 31 4.16 -1.11 -1.30
N LEU A 32 3.76 -0.37 -0.26
CA LEU A 32 2.41 0.20 -0.17
C LEU A 32 2.22 1.37 -1.13
N THR A 33 3.21 2.25 -1.27
CA THR A 33 3.15 3.32 -2.26
C THR A 33 3.06 2.73 -3.67
N LEU A 34 3.84 1.69 -3.98
CA LEU A 34 3.76 1.03 -5.28
C LEU A 34 2.40 0.36 -5.50
N PHE A 35 1.86 -0.32 -4.49
CA PHE A 35 0.54 -0.94 -4.55
C PHE A 35 -0.53 0.11 -4.85
N PHE A 36 -0.61 1.19 -4.06
CA PHE A 36 -1.60 2.23 -4.26
C PHE A 36 -1.40 2.99 -5.57
N PHE A 37 -0.16 3.24 -5.97
CA PHE A 37 0.13 3.90 -7.24
C PHE A 37 -0.41 3.10 -8.42
N LEU A 38 -0.08 1.80 -8.49
CA LEU A 38 -0.54 0.93 -9.57
C LEU A 38 -2.05 0.67 -9.50
N ALA A 39 -2.62 0.58 -8.30
CA ALA A 39 -4.04 0.30 -8.09
C ALA A 39 -4.94 1.53 -8.29
N LEU A 40 -4.44 2.75 -8.06
CA LEU A 40 -5.24 3.97 -8.10
C LEU A 40 -4.93 4.86 -9.30
N MET A 41 -3.76 4.66 -9.93
CA MET A 41 -3.26 5.53 -10.98
C MET A 41 -3.34 7.01 -10.58
N ASN A 42 -2.85 7.31 -9.37
CA ASN A 42 -2.73 8.66 -8.84
C ASN A 42 -1.59 8.71 -7.80
N GLU A 43 -0.52 9.46 -8.09
CA GLU A 43 0.66 9.59 -7.22
C GLU A 43 0.35 10.28 -5.89
N GLU A 44 -0.32 11.43 -5.92
CA GLU A 44 -0.70 12.16 -4.69
C GLU A 44 -1.54 11.28 -3.76
N LYS A 45 -2.51 10.54 -4.34
CA LYS A 45 -3.34 9.62 -3.58
C LYS A 45 -2.54 8.42 -3.08
N ALA A 46 -1.61 7.88 -3.87
CA ALA A 46 -0.77 6.78 -3.42
C ALA A 46 0.09 7.15 -2.20
N ILE A 47 0.67 8.36 -2.22
CA ILE A 47 1.42 8.90 -1.09
C ILE A 47 0.50 9.11 0.11
N SER A 48 -0.65 9.78 -0.08
CA SER A 48 -1.57 10.08 1.03
C SER A 48 -2.11 8.82 1.70
N GLU A 49 -2.57 7.83 0.92
CA GLU A 49 -3.10 6.57 1.44
C GLU A 49 -2.01 5.71 2.09
N THR A 50 -0.77 5.75 1.57
CA THR A 50 0.37 5.12 2.25
C THR A 50 0.60 5.73 3.62
N THR A 51 0.69 7.06 3.71
CA THR A 51 0.92 7.75 4.99
C THR A 51 -0.17 7.44 6.00
N ILE A 52 -1.45 7.56 5.59
CA ILE A 52 -2.60 7.29 6.47
C ILE A 52 -2.58 5.85 6.96
N LEU A 53 -2.33 4.88 6.07
CA LEU A 53 -2.28 3.47 6.46
C LEU A 53 -1.10 3.19 7.38
N MET A 54 0.08 3.75 7.09
CA MET A 54 1.28 3.60 7.92
C MET A 54 1.07 4.14 9.33
N GLU A 55 0.41 5.29 9.50
CA GLU A 55 0.05 5.82 10.81
C GLU A 55 -0.90 4.88 11.56
N ARG A 56 -1.91 4.32 10.87
CA ARG A 56 -2.83 3.34 11.48
C ARG A 56 -2.11 2.06 11.91
N LEU A 57 -1.17 1.57 11.10
CA LEU A 57 -0.39 0.37 11.42
C LEU A 57 0.58 0.60 12.58
N ARG A 58 1.18 1.79 12.69
CA ARG A 58 2.03 2.15 13.84
C ARG A 58 1.25 2.21 15.15
N ARG A 59 -0.03 2.56 15.08
CA ARG A 59 -0.94 2.62 16.24
C ARG A 59 -1.66 1.30 16.52
N SER A 60 -1.55 0.30 15.66
CA SER A 60 -2.25 -0.97 15.86
C SER A 60 -1.46 -1.90 16.78
N ASP A 61 -2.19 -2.64 17.61
CA ASP A 61 -1.67 -3.67 18.52
C ASP A 61 -1.57 -5.05 17.84
N VAL A 62 -1.84 -5.12 16.53
CA VAL A 62 -1.89 -6.37 15.76
C VAL A 62 -0.48 -6.97 15.64
N LYS A 63 -0.20 -7.96 16.50
CA LYS A 63 1.07 -8.70 16.49
C LYS A 63 1.03 -9.87 15.53
N GLU A 64 0.03 -10.73 15.65
CA GLU A 64 -0.15 -11.92 14.81
C GLU A 64 -0.90 -11.61 13.51
N ASN A 65 -0.63 -12.38 12.45
CA ASN A 65 -1.26 -12.23 11.13
C ASN A 65 -1.21 -10.78 10.58
N PHE A 66 -0.12 -10.07 10.90
CA PHE A 66 0.04 -8.67 10.53
C PHE A 66 0.03 -8.45 9.01
N VAL A 67 0.67 -9.33 8.23
CA VAL A 67 0.70 -9.22 6.76
C VAL A 67 -0.71 -9.43 6.15
N PRO A 68 -1.47 -10.48 6.52
CA PRO A 68 -2.88 -10.57 6.14
C PRO A 68 -3.71 -9.34 6.50
N TYR A 69 -3.54 -8.81 7.71
CA TYR A 69 -4.23 -7.59 8.15
C TYR A 69 -3.87 -6.38 7.29
N LEU A 70 -2.58 -6.19 7.00
CA LEU A 70 -2.10 -5.16 6.09
C LEU A 70 -2.75 -5.24 4.71
N ILE A 71 -2.73 -6.44 4.10
CA ILE A 71 -3.31 -6.71 2.78
C ILE A 71 -4.79 -6.38 2.78
N SER A 72 -5.52 -6.80 3.82
CA SER A 72 -6.94 -6.53 3.99
C SER A 72 -7.22 -5.02 4.00
N ARG A 73 -6.52 -4.26 4.87
CA ARG A 73 -6.72 -2.81 5.02
C ARG A 73 -6.32 -1.99 3.79
N ALA A 74 -5.20 -2.34 3.16
CA ALA A 74 -4.78 -1.67 1.93
C ALA A 74 -5.77 -1.97 0.77
N SER A 75 -6.25 -3.21 0.65
CA SER A 75 -7.20 -3.59 -0.39
C SER A 75 -8.57 -2.93 -0.20
N GLU A 76 -9.02 -2.78 1.05
CA GLU A 76 -10.27 -2.09 1.40
C GLU A 76 -10.31 -0.66 0.84
N VAL A 77 -9.22 0.11 0.95
CA VAL A 77 -9.09 1.46 0.39
C VAL A 77 -9.32 1.47 -1.14
N VAL A 78 -8.78 0.47 -1.85
CA VAL A 78 -8.93 0.35 -3.30
C VAL A 78 -10.37 -0.06 -3.67
N TYR A 79 -10.97 -0.98 -2.92
CA TYR A 79 -12.37 -1.38 -3.12
C TYR A 79 -13.34 -0.21 -2.93
N GLN A 80 -13.12 0.62 -1.91
CA GLN A 80 -13.95 1.79 -1.60
C GLN A 80 -13.71 2.99 -2.51
N THR A 81 -12.59 3.04 -3.23
CA THR A 81 -12.33 4.15 -4.16
C THR A 81 -13.24 4.05 -5.39
N GLU A 82 -14.27 4.89 -5.45
CA GLU A 82 -15.12 5.04 -6.63
C GLU A 82 -14.35 5.66 -7.81
N ASN A 83 -14.78 5.35 -9.05
CA ASN A 83 -14.37 6.07 -10.26
C ASN A 83 -12.87 6.08 -10.61
N LEU A 84 -12.16 4.95 -10.40
CA LEU A 84 -10.78 4.75 -10.90
C LEU A 84 -10.60 5.17 -12.37
N LYS A 85 -11.61 4.88 -13.21
CA LYS A 85 -11.61 5.19 -14.65
C LYS A 85 -11.50 6.69 -14.96
N THR A 86 -12.03 7.57 -14.10
CA THR A 86 -12.04 9.02 -14.31
C THR A 86 -10.70 9.66 -13.98
N TYR A 87 -9.96 9.11 -13.01
CA TYR A 87 -8.62 9.60 -12.66
C TYR A 87 -7.58 9.25 -13.73
N ILE A 88 -7.75 8.10 -14.39
CA ILE A 88 -6.87 7.65 -15.46
C ILE A 88 -6.92 8.57 -16.68
N THR A 89 -8.09 9.15 -16.99
CA THR A 89 -8.30 9.93 -18.21
C THR A 89 -7.94 11.41 -18.09
N LYS A 90 -8.01 12.00 -16.89
CA LYS A 90 -7.82 13.46 -16.71
C LYS A 90 -6.42 13.90 -16.25
N ASN A 91 -5.73 13.14 -15.40
CA ASN A 91 -4.64 13.72 -14.60
C ASN A 91 -3.25 13.07 -14.77
N ILE A 92 -3.10 12.06 -15.63
CA ILE A 92 -1.85 11.31 -15.66
C ILE A 92 -0.66 12.13 -16.22
N ASN A 93 -0.91 13.10 -17.10
CA ASN A 93 0.18 13.81 -17.78
C ASN A 93 0.70 15.05 -17.04
N GLU A 94 -0.01 15.57 -16.03
CA GLU A 94 0.30 16.91 -15.50
C GLU A 94 1.13 16.91 -14.20
N LYS A 95 1.32 15.76 -13.54
CA LYS A 95 1.95 15.74 -12.20
C LYS A 95 2.90 14.58 -11.90
N TRP A 96 3.07 13.62 -12.79
CA TRP A 96 3.87 12.43 -12.49
C TRP A 96 5.31 12.64 -12.94
N ILE A 97 6.26 12.48 -12.02
CA ILE A 97 7.68 12.36 -12.39
C ILE A 97 7.94 10.89 -12.71
N LEU A 98 7.40 10.43 -13.84
CA LEU A 98 7.78 9.12 -14.37
C LEU A 98 9.21 9.18 -14.93
N PRO A 99 10.01 8.10 -14.78
CA PRO A 99 11.27 8.00 -15.49
C PRO A 99 11.06 8.21 -16.99
N ASN A 100 11.93 9.00 -17.62
CA ASN A 100 11.89 9.23 -19.06
C ASN A 100 11.89 7.89 -19.81
N GLY A 101 10.92 7.71 -20.71
CA GLY A 101 10.75 6.48 -21.50
C GLY A 101 9.89 5.39 -20.86
N LEU A 102 9.34 5.59 -19.65
CA LEU A 102 8.36 4.66 -19.09
C LEU A 102 6.98 4.89 -19.73
N ASP A 103 6.58 3.98 -20.61
CA ASP A 103 5.22 3.95 -21.15
C ASP A 103 4.26 3.23 -20.18
N ILE A 104 3.35 4.00 -19.61
CA ILE A 104 2.27 3.49 -18.75
C ILE A 104 0.96 3.28 -19.52
N GLY A 105 0.94 3.56 -20.83
CA GLY A 105 -0.20 3.34 -21.73
C GLY A 105 -0.82 1.95 -21.60
N PRO A 106 -0.03 0.85 -21.67
CA PRO A 106 -0.54 -0.51 -21.48
C PRO A 106 -1.27 -0.69 -20.13
N TRP A 107 -0.74 -0.07 -19.07
CA TRP A 107 -1.34 -0.16 -17.74
C TRP A 107 -2.64 0.66 -17.62
N LYS A 108 -2.72 1.81 -18.31
CA LYS A 108 -3.99 2.57 -18.43
C LYS A 108 -5.07 1.75 -19.13
N GLU A 109 -4.72 1.09 -20.24
CA GLU A 109 -5.66 0.23 -20.97
C GLU A 109 -6.08 -0.99 -20.14
N PHE A 110 -5.15 -1.54 -19.36
CA PHE A 110 -5.42 -2.66 -18.46
C PHE A 110 -6.48 -2.29 -17.43
N HIS A 111 -6.33 -1.13 -16.78
CA HIS A 111 -7.31 -0.61 -15.83
C HIS A 111 -8.73 -0.45 -16.39
N LYS A 112 -8.87 -0.16 -17.69
CA LYS A 112 -10.19 -0.04 -18.32
C LYS A 112 -10.92 -1.39 -18.40
N LYS A 113 -10.16 -2.49 -18.51
CA LYS A 113 -10.66 -3.85 -18.78
C LYS A 113 -10.68 -4.77 -17.55
N VAL A 114 -9.78 -4.56 -16.59
CA VAL A 114 -9.62 -5.42 -15.42
C VAL A 114 -10.64 -5.10 -14.32
N SER A 115 -11.08 -6.11 -13.58
CA SER A 115 -11.83 -5.88 -12.34
C SER A 115 -10.90 -5.47 -11.19
N LYS A 116 -11.43 -4.83 -10.15
CA LYS A 116 -10.62 -4.48 -8.97
C LYS A 116 -10.04 -5.72 -8.30
N GLU A 117 -10.83 -6.78 -8.18
CA GLU A 117 -10.47 -8.05 -7.55
C GLU A 117 -9.33 -8.75 -8.29
N GLU A 118 -9.40 -8.76 -9.62
CA GLU A 118 -8.37 -9.27 -10.52
C GLU A 118 -7.07 -8.48 -10.34
N MET A 119 -7.16 -7.14 -10.40
CA MET A 119 -6.01 -6.26 -10.24
C MET A 119 -5.36 -6.40 -8.86
N ILE A 120 -6.13 -6.33 -7.78
CA ILE A 120 -5.64 -6.47 -6.40
C ILE A 120 -4.95 -7.83 -6.21
N SER A 121 -5.54 -8.91 -6.72
CA SER A 121 -4.94 -10.25 -6.62
C SER A 121 -3.61 -10.34 -7.39
N LEU A 122 -3.54 -9.73 -8.58
CA LEU A 122 -2.32 -9.65 -9.37
C LEU A 122 -1.24 -8.84 -8.63
N LEU A 123 -1.57 -7.65 -8.13
CA LEU A 123 -0.61 -6.74 -7.52
C LEU A 123 0.03 -7.36 -6.29
N TRP A 124 -0.74 -7.94 -5.37
CA TRP A 124 -0.17 -8.53 -4.16
C TRP A 124 0.78 -9.70 -4.45
N SER A 125 0.45 -10.55 -5.42
CA SER A 125 1.21 -11.78 -5.67
C SER A 125 2.38 -11.60 -6.64
N HIS A 126 2.23 -10.76 -7.67
CA HIS A 126 3.23 -10.65 -8.74
C HIS A 126 4.07 -9.37 -8.68
N VAL A 127 3.50 -8.28 -8.14
CA VAL A 127 4.21 -6.99 -8.05
C VAL A 127 4.82 -6.81 -6.68
N ILE A 128 4.00 -6.92 -5.62
CA ILE A 128 4.45 -6.77 -4.23
C ILE A 128 5.11 -8.05 -3.70
N LYS A 129 4.70 -9.20 -4.22
CA LYS A 129 5.28 -10.52 -3.94
C LYS A 129 5.15 -10.96 -2.47
N PHE A 130 4.00 -10.68 -1.85
CA PHE A 130 3.67 -11.35 -0.58
C PHE A 130 3.35 -12.84 -0.80
N THR A 131 3.46 -13.64 0.26
CA THR A 131 3.23 -15.08 0.18
C THR A 131 1.78 -15.36 -0.22
N GLU A 132 1.55 -16.39 -1.04
CA GLU A 132 0.19 -16.79 -1.45
C GLU A 132 -0.72 -16.97 -0.22
N GLN A 133 -0.22 -17.61 0.84
CA GLN A 133 -0.97 -17.82 2.07
C GLN A 133 -1.42 -16.51 2.72
N ASP A 134 -0.54 -15.51 2.81
CA ASP A 134 -0.89 -14.21 3.39
C ASP A 134 -1.90 -13.46 2.53
N VAL A 135 -1.75 -13.54 1.20
CA VAL A 135 -2.68 -12.91 0.24
C VAL A 135 -4.06 -13.54 0.33
N LEU A 136 -4.15 -14.88 0.35
CA LEU A 136 -5.42 -15.60 0.49
C LEU A 136 -6.14 -15.24 1.79
N ARG A 137 -5.38 -15.17 2.90
CA ARG A 137 -5.93 -14.77 4.21
C ARG A 137 -6.37 -13.32 4.23
N GLY A 138 -5.53 -12.40 3.75
CA GLY A 138 -5.82 -10.97 3.77
C GLY A 138 -6.97 -10.56 2.85
N LEU A 139 -7.12 -11.26 1.71
CA LEU A 139 -8.24 -11.04 0.79
C LEU A 139 -9.46 -11.90 1.12
N MET A 140 -9.36 -12.81 2.10
CA MET A 140 -10.41 -13.76 2.49
C MET A 140 -10.96 -14.58 1.30
N ILE A 141 -10.06 -15.12 0.47
CA ILE A 141 -10.43 -15.93 -0.71
C ILE A 141 -9.71 -17.27 -0.71
N ASN A 142 -10.28 -18.24 -1.42
CA ASN A 142 -9.63 -19.53 -1.66
C ASN A 142 -8.61 -19.46 -2.81
N LYS A 143 -7.73 -20.46 -2.86
CA LYS A 143 -6.66 -20.57 -3.85
C LYS A 143 -7.17 -20.55 -5.30
N GLY A 144 -8.24 -21.29 -5.58
CA GLY A 144 -8.83 -21.35 -6.94
C GLY A 144 -9.32 -19.98 -7.42
N THR A 145 -9.98 -19.22 -6.55
CA THR A 145 -10.44 -17.85 -6.83
C THR A 145 -9.26 -16.93 -7.12
N HIS A 146 -8.20 -17.03 -6.32
CA HIS A 146 -7.01 -16.22 -6.48
C HIS A 146 -6.28 -16.50 -7.80
N HIS A 147 -6.10 -17.78 -8.14
CA HIS A 147 -5.50 -18.20 -9.42
C HIS A 147 -6.33 -17.78 -10.62
N TYR A 148 -7.65 -17.96 -10.55
CA TYR A 148 -8.56 -17.51 -11.61
C TYR A 148 -8.42 -15.99 -11.86
N ARG A 149 -8.43 -15.19 -10.79
CA ARG A 149 -8.27 -13.73 -10.85
C ARG A 149 -6.93 -13.32 -11.47
N ILE A 150 -5.83 -13.95 -11.06
CA ILE A 150 -4.50 -13.68 -11.61
C ILE A 150 -4.44 -14.07 -13.09
N SER A 151 -4.87 -15.27 -13.46
CA SER A 151 -4.85 -15.75 -14.84
C SER A 151 -5.63 -14.84 -15.77
N ASN A 152 -6.81 -14.40 -15.35
CA ASN A 152 -7.61 -13.44 -16.11
C ASN A 152 -6.93 -12.07 -16.22
N ALA A 153 -6.31 -11.57 -15.15
CA ALA A 153 -5.60 -10.30 -15.16
C ALA A 153 -4.40 -10.34 -16.12
N LEU A 154 -3.60 -11.41 -16.04
CA LEU A 154 -2.44 -11.62 -16.91
C LEU A 154 -2.85 -11.78 -18.38
N LYS A 155 -3.95 -12.49 -18.66
CA LYS A 155 -4.48 -12.61 -20.03
C LYS A 155 -4.82 -11.23 -20.60
N LYS A 156 -5.54 -10.39 -19.83
CA LYS A 156 -5.88 -9.02 -20.26
C LYS A 156 -4.64 -8.16 -20.51
N LEU A 157 -3.63 -8.26 -19.64
CA LEU A 157 -2.35 -7.57 -19.83
C LEU A 157 -1.64 -8.03 -21.10
N GLY A 158 -1.53 -9.36 -21.28
CA GLY A 158 -0.94 -9.97 -22.47
C GLY A 158 -1.60 -9.48 -23.75
N ASP A 159 -2.94 -9.55 -23.81
CA ASP A 159 -3.72 -9.08 -24.96
C ASP A 159 -3.41 -7.62 -25.29
N ILE A 160 -3.27 -6.75 -24.28
CA ILE A 160 -2.91 -5.33 -24.49
C ILE A 160 -1.48 -5.21 -25.01
N THR A 161 -0.51 -5.86 -24.37
CA THR A 161 0.90 -5.72 -24.75
C THR A 161 1.21 -6.32 -26.13
N PHE A 162 0.56 -7.41 -26.51
CA PHE A 162 0.76 -8.02 -27.82
C PHE A 162 -0.03 -7.31 -28.93
N SER A 163 -1.17 -6.68 -28.61
CA SER A 163 -1.92 -5.88 -29.58
C SER A 163 -1.29 -4.53 -29.91
N ILE A 164 -0.42 -4.00 -29.04
CA ILE A 164 0.31 -2.73 -29.28
C ILE A 164 1.52 -2.95 -30.22
N ASN A 165 2.00 -4.19 -30.34
CA ASN A 165 3.19 -4.55 -31.13
C ASN A 165 2.86 -5.09 -32.54
N ASN A 166 1.58 -5.12 -32.93
CA ASN A 166 1.10 -5.50 -34.27
C ASN A 166 0.44 -4.30 -34.95
#